data_AF-G4F1U6-F1
#
_entry.id   AF-G4F1U6-F1
#
_cell.length_a   1.000
_cell.length_b   1.000
_cell.length_c   1.000
_cell.angle_alpha   90.00
_cell.angle_beta   90.00
_cell.angle_gamma   90.00
#
_symmetry.space_group_name_H-M   'P 1'
#
loop_
_entity.id
_entity.type
_entity.pdbx_description
1 polymer ?
#
loop_
_entity_poly.entity_id
_entity_poly.type
_entity_poly.pdbx_seq_one_letter_code
_entity_poly.pdbx_strand_id
1 'polypeptide(L)'
;MLGFLSRQGKLIYHSTTETVTTEVVIEAFDRFISQKSPDTFAIVVVDNASVHRSALFQRKRLEWQNQRVYVIYLSSYSPELNLIEILWRKVKYEWLSLAAYESFQSLRQHVHEVLSGYGRECRISFV
;
A
#
# COMPACT_ATOMS: atom_id res chain seq x y z
N MET A 1 -0.86 3.48 7.96
CA MET A 1 -1.41 3.41 6.58
C MET A 1 -0.79 2.22 5.88
N LEU A 2 -1.59 1.48 5.12
CA LEU A 2 -1.18 0.40 4.23
C LEU A 2 -1.67 0.72 2.82
N GLY A 3 -0.97 0.29 1.78
CA GLY A 3 -1.45 0.47 0.42
C GLY A 3 -0.76 -0.40 -0.61
N PHE A 4 -1.45 -0.55 -1.74
CA PHE A 4 -0.99 -1.19 -2.97
C PHE A 4 -1.09 -0.15 -4.08
N LEU A 5 0.01 0.11 -4.75
CA LEU A 5 0.08 1.03 -5.88
C LEU A 5 0.57 0.28 -7.12
N SER A 6 -0.22 0.30 -8.19
CA SER A 6 0.20 -0.28 -9.47
C SER A 6 0.94 0.74 -10.33
N ARG A 7 1.75 0.26 -11.28
CA ARG A 7 2.39 1.11 -12.30
C ARG A 7 1.39 1.88 -13.17
N GLN A 8 0.17 1.37 -13.31
CA GLN A 8 -0.92 2.06 -14.00
C GLN A 8 -1.59 3.15 -13.14
N GLY A 9 -1.09 3.40 -11.92
CA GLY A 9 -1.61 4.42 -11.02
C GLY A 9 -2.88 4.00 -10.27
N LYS A 10 -3.20 2.69 -10.19
CA LYS A 10 -4.30 2.22 -9.34
C LYS A 10 -3.80 2.13 -7.90
N LEU A 11 -4.42 2.90 -7.00
CA LEU A 11 -4.15 2.87 -5.57
C LEU A 11 -5.29 2.16 -4.83
N ILE A 12 -4.94 1.20 -3.98
CA ILE A 12 -5.83 0.61 -2.98
C ILE A 12 -5.15 0.82 -1.64
N TYR A 13 -5.83 1.45 -0.67
CA TYR A 13 -5.23 1.77 0.62
C TYR A 13 -6.16 1.43 1.78
N HIS A 14 -5.55 1.28 2.95
CA HIS A 14 -6.25 1.08 4.21
C HIS A 14 -5.60 1.95 5.29
N SER A 15 -6.44 2.67 6.03
CA SER A 15 -6.02 3.50 7.15
C SER A 15 -6.35 2.82 8.47
N THR A 16 -5.35 2.71 9.33
CA THR A 16 -5.51 2.30 10.73
C THR A 16 -4.66 3.21 11.60
N THR A 17 -5.15 3.47 12.81
CA THR A 17 -4.40 4.13 13.90
C THR A 17 -3.80 3.11 14.86
N GLU A 18 -4.10 1.83 14.69
CA GLU A 18 -3.58 0.74 15.49
C GLU A 18 -2.24 0.23 14.93
N THR A 19 -1.56 -0.60 15.72
CA THR A 19 -0.34 -1.28 15.30
C THR A 19 -0.62 -2.17 14.10
N VAL A 20 0.19 -2.02 13.05
CA VAL A 20 0.13 -2.90 11.88
C VAL A 20 0.74 -4.25 12.25
N THR A 21 -0.11 -5.24 12.50
CA THR A 21 0.29 -6.63 12.72
C THR A 21 0.27 -7.44 11.41
N THR A 22 0.75 -8.68 11.46
CA THR A 22 0.67 -9.59 10.30
C THR A 22 -0.78 -9.77 9.83
N GLU A 23 -1.71 -9.90 10.76
CA GLU A 23 -3.14 -10.12 10.53
C GLU A 23 -3.75 -8.93 9.79
N VAL A 24 -3.43 -7.70 10.21
CA VAL A 24 -3.89 -6.47 9.54
C VAL A 24 -3.36 -6.42 8.10
N VAL A 25 -2.10 -6.82 7.87
CA VAL A 25 -1.55 -6.91 6.52
C VAL A 25 -2.29 -7.98 5.69
N ILE A 26 -2.56 -9.15 6.26
CA ILE A 26 -3.31 -10.22 5.58
C ILE A 26 -4.71 -9.74 5.17
N GLU A 27 -5.43 -9.06 6.07
CA GLU A 27 -6.74 -8.49 5.75
C GLU A 27 -6.65 -7.49 4.58
N ALA A 28 -5.60 -6.67 4.55
CA ALA A 28 -5.38 -5.75 3.44
C ALA A 28 -5.14 -6.49 2.11
N PHE A 29 -4.38 -7.59 2.12
CA PHE A 29 -4.20 -8.45 0.95
C PHE A 29 -5.49 -9.13 0.52
N ASP A 30 -6.26 -9.70 1.45
CA ASP A 30 -7.52 -10.38 1.16
C ASP A 30 -8.54 -9.38 0.56
N ARG A 31 -8.57 -8.14 1.06
CA ARG A 31 -9.37 -7.05 0.48
C ARG A 31 -8.87 -6.63 -0.91
N PHE A 32 -7.56 -6.58 -1.14
CA PHE A 32 -7.01 -6.33 -2.47
C PHE A 32 -7.42 -7.42 -3.46
N ILE A 33 -7.35 -8.68 -3.05
CA ILE A 33 -7.69 -9.82 -3.91
C ILE A 33 -9.18 -9.84 -4.25
N SER A 34 -10.06 -9.51 -3.29
CA SER A 34 -11.51 -9.46 -3.55
C SER A 34 -11.92 -8.37 -4.53
N GLN A 35 -11.10 -7.32 -4.71
CA GLN A 35 -11.32 -6.24 -5.69
C GLN A 35 -10.70 -6.53 -7.06
N LYS A 36 -9.99 -7.65 -7.21
CA LYS A 36 -9.35 -8.08 -8.45
C LYS A 36 -10.30 -9.02 -9.20
N SER A 37 -10.31 -8.94 -10.54
CA SER A 37 -10.93 -9.99 -11.35
C SER A 37 -10.22 -11.34 -11.10
N PRO A 38 -10.94 -12.47 -10.94
CA PRO A 38 -10.33 -13.78 -10.74
C PRO A 38 -9.25 -14.12 -11.78
N ASP A 39 -9.42 -13.68 -13.02
CA ASP A 39 -8.52 -13.97 -14.14
C ASP A 39 -7.29 -13.06 -14.21
N THR A 40 -7.27 -11.98 -13.45
CA THR A 40 -6.12 -11.05 -13.45
C THR A 40 -4.96 -11.66 -12.68
N PHE A 41 -3.78 -11.69 -13.28
CA PHE A 41 -2.54 -12.04 -12.59
C PHE A 41 -1.95 -10.81 -11.91
N ALA A 42 -1.51 -10.92 -10.66
CA ALA A 42 -0.89 -9.82 -9.93
C ALA A 42 0.42 -10.24 -9.25
N ILE A 43 1.44 -9.39 -9.39
CA ILE A 43 2.68 -9.47 -8.60
C ILE A 43 2.66 -8.33 -7.61
N VAL A 44 2.71 -8.66 -6.32
CA VAL A 44 2.82 -7.68 -5.24
C VAL A 44 4.27 -7.69 -4.73
N VAL A 45 4.91 -6.54 -4.84
CA VAL A 45 6.26 -6.30 -4.34
C VAL A 45 6.17 -5.79 -2.92
N VAL A 46 6.84 -6.44 -1.98
CA VAL A 46 6.89 -6.03 -0.57
C VAL A 46 8.33 -5.83 -0.11
N ASP A 47 8.50 -5.01 0.94
CA ASP A 47 9.79 -4.88 1.62
C ASP A 47 10.05 -6.08 2.55
N ASN A 48 11.11 -5.99 3.34
CA ASN A 48 11.53 -7.05 4.26
C ASN A 48 11.02 -6.86 5.70
N ALA A 49 9.95 -6.07 5.92
CA ALA A 49 9.39 -5.87 7.25
C ALA A 49 9.01 -7.21 7.91
N SER A 50 9.17 -7.30 9.23
CA SER A 50 8.94 -8.54 9.99
C SER A 50 7.54 -9.12 9.80
N VAL A 51 6.53 -8.25 9.63
CA VAL A 51 5.14 -8.64 9.35
C VAL A 51 4.99 -9.41 8.03
N HIS A 52 5.82 -9.14 7.03
CA HIS A 52 5.85 -9.87 5.76
C HIS A 52 6.71 -11.14 5.84
N ARG A 53 7.44 -11.37 6.93
CA ARG A 53 8.32 -12.53 7.12
C ARG A 53 7.76 -13.55 8.13
N SER A 54 6.68 -13.22 8.83
CA SER A 54 6.06 -14.12 9.80
C SER A 54 5.56 -15.42 9.16
N ALA A 55 5.53 -16.51 9.94
CA ALA A 55 5.07 -17.82 9.47
C ALA A 55 3.61 -17.77 8.96
N LEU A 56 2.77 -16.97 9.61
CA LEU A 56 1.37 -16.79 9.19
C LEU A 56 1.29 -16.12 7.80
N PHE A 57 2.09 -15.07 7.55
CA PHE A 57 2.15 -14.44 6.24
C PHE A 57 2.65 -15.42 5.16
N GLN A 58 3.68 -16.22 5.47
CA GLN A 58 4.19 -17.23 4.53
C GLN A 58 3.14 -18.26 4.14
N ARG A 59 2.29 -18.71 5.08
CA ARG A 59 1.17 -19.62 4.78
C ARG A 59 0.16 -18.96 3.85
N LYS A 60 -0.26 -17.73 4.15
CA LYS A 60 -1.20 -16.98 3.31
C LYS A 60 -0.67 -16.71 1.91
N ARG A 61 0.64 -16.48 1.73
CA ARG A 61 1.26 -16.35 0.40
C ARG A 61 0.97 -17.56 -0.49
N LEU A 62 0.99 -18.78 0.05
CA LEU A 62 0.66 -19.99 -0.71
C LEU A 62 -0.81 -20.03 -1.13
N GLU A 63 -1.72 -19.58 -0.25
CA GLU A 63 -3.14 -19.47 -0.58
C GLU A 63 -3.39 -18.42 -1.69
N TRP A 64 -2.74 -17.26 -1.59
CA TRP A 64 -2.87 -16.19 -2.58
C TRP A 64 -2.32 -16.56 -3.96
N GLN A 65 -1.33 -17.46 -4.03
CA GLN A 65 -0.84 -17.99 -5.31
C GLN A 65 -1.94 -18.74 -6.08
N ASN A 66 -2.79 -19.50 -5.38
CA ASN A 66 -3.96 -20.16 -5.99
C ASN A 66 -4.99 -19.14 -6.53
N GLN A 67 -4.92 -17.88 -6.06
CA GLN A 67 -5.75 -16.76 -6.51
C GLN A 67 -5.02 -15.85 -7.52
N ARG A 68 -3.92 -16.36 -8.11
CA ARG A 68 -3.06 -15.69 -9.10
C ARG A 68 -2.39 -14.43 -8.56
N VAL A 69 -2.12 -14.37 -7.26
CA VAL A 69 -1.38 -13.29 -6.59
C VAL A 69 -0.06 -13.81 -6.05
N TYR A 70 1.03 -13.28 -6.58
CA TYR A 70 2.39 -13.67 -6.22
C TYR A 70 3.07 -12.54 -5.46
N VAL A 71 3.59 -12.85 -4.27
CA VAL A 71 4.32 -11.88 -3.45
C VAL A 71 5.82 -12.07 -3.66
N ILE A 72 6.53 -11.01 -4.04
CA ILE A 72 7.99 -10.97 -4.19
C ILE A 72 8.60 -9.95 -3.24
N TYR A 73 9.78 -10.26 -2.71
CA TYR A 73 10.51 -9.38 -1.80
C TYR A 73 11.51 -8.54 -2.57
N LEU A 74 11.61 -7.27 -2.20
CA LEU A 74 12.73 -6.42 -2.62
C LEU A 74 14.04 -6.89 -1.96
N SER A 75 15.17 -6.46 -2.54
CA SER A 75 16.45 -6.47 -1.84
C SER A 75 16.35 -5.67 -0.53
N SER A 76 17.09 -6.13 0.48
CA SER A 76 17.16 -5.43 1.76
C SER A 76 17.66 -4.01 1.57
N TYR A 77 17.06 -3.06 2.30
CA TYR A 77 17.42 -1.64 2.28
C TYR A 77 17.32 -0.95 0.90
N SER A 78 16.36 -1.39 0.06
CA SER A 78 16.11 -0.78 -1.26
C SER A 78 14.75 -0.06 -1.36
N PRO A 79 14.45 0.95 -0.51
CA PRO A 79 13.20 1.69 -0.57
C PRO A 79 13.00 2.42 -1.91
N GLU A 80 14.08 2.79 -2.61
CA GLU A 80 14.05 3.40 -3.94
C GLU A 80 13.41 2.50 -5.01
N LEU A 81 13.41 1.18 -4.80
CA LEU A 81 12.76 0.21 -5.67
C LEU A 81 11.28 0.00 -5.32
N ASN A 82 10.82 0.52 -4.18
CA ASN A 82 9.43 0.41 -3.75
C ASN A 82 8.60 1.60 -4.27
N LEU A 83 7.79 1.37 -5.30
CA LEU A 83 7.01 2.42 -5.97
C LEU A 83 6.11 3.21 -5.02
N ILE A 84 5.56 2.58 -3.98
CA ILE A 84 4.66 3.26 -3.05
C ILE A 84 5.41 4.25 -2.15
N GLU A 85 6.72 4.12 -1.97
CA GLU A 85 7.53 5.12 -1.25
C GLU A 85 7.55 6.46 -1.99
N ILE A 86 7.44 6.44 -3.33
CA ILE A 86 7.28 7.67 -4.11
C ILE A 86 5.94 8.33 -3.77
N LEU A 87 4.87 7.55 -3.64
CA LEU A 87 3.56 8.06 -3.20
C LEU A 87 3.65 8.69 -1.81
N TRP A 88 4.23 7.99 -0.84
CA TRP A 88 4.34 8.51 0.52
C TRP A 88 5.19 9.78 0.60
N ARG A 89 6.26 9.86 -0.19
CA ARG A 89 7.06 11.10 -0.30
C ARG A 89 6.23 12.24 -0.89
N LYS A 90 5.48 12.01 -1.97
CA LYS A 90 4.62 13.02 -2.59
C LYS A 90 3.54 13.52 -1.62
N VAL A 91 2.85 12.61 -0.94
CA VAL A 91 1.85 12.96 0.08
C VAL A 91 2.49 13.84 1.16
N LYS A 92 3.60 13.39 1.75
CA LYS A 92 4.21 14.06 2.90
C LYS A 92 4.83 15.42 2.59
N TYR A 93 5.40 15.60 1.41
CA TYR A 93 6.24 16.78 1.13
C TYR A 93 5.68 17.72 0.07
N GLU A 94 4.73 17.27 -0.75
CA GLU A 94 4.23 18.06 -1.87
C GLU A 94 2.71 18.28 -1.84
N TRP A 95 1.93 17.32 -1.34
CA TRP A 95 0.48 17.38 -1.46
C TRP A 95 -0.26 17.75 -0.17
N LEU A 96 0.36 17.56 0.99
CA LEU A 96 -0.21 18.05 2.25
C LEU A 96 0.10 19.54 2.43
N SER A 97 -0.95 20.34 2.68
CA SER A 97 -0.82 21.73 3.07
C SER A 97 -0.31 21.86 4.51
N LEU A 98 0.20 23.04 4.89
CA LEU A 98 0.63 23.29 6.28
C LEU A 98 -0.51 23.14 7.30
N ALA A 99 -1.76 23.44 6.90
CA ALA A 99 -2.95 23.28 7.74
C ALA A 99 -3.19 21.81 8.14
N ALA A 100 -2.69 20.84 7.36
CA ALA A 100 -2.76 19.42 7.72
C ALA A 100 -2.02 19.11 9.03
N TYR A 101 -1.03 19.93 9.41
CA TYR A 101 -0.18 19.67 10.58
C TYR A 101 -0.67 20.33 11.86
N GLU A 102 -1.81 21.03 11.85
CA GLU A 102 -2.37 21.71 13.02
C GLU A 102 -2.79 20.75 14.14
N SER A 103 -3.26 19.54 13.77
CA SER A 103 -3.64 18.50 14.72
C SER A 103 -3.61 17.12 14.07
N PHE A 104 -3.58 16.07 14.88
CA PHE A 104 -3.67 14.70 14.36
C PHE A 104 -4.96 14.45 13.57
N GLN A 105 -6.08 15.05 14.00
CA GLN A 105 -7.35 14.96 13.29
C GLN A 105 -7.28 15.66 11.93
N SER A 106 -6.71 16.87 11.88
CA SER A 106 -6.48 17.60 10.62
C SER A 106 -5.60 16.78 9.67
N LEU A 107 -4.50 16.21 10.19
CA LEU A 107 -3.59 15.40 9.41
C LEU A 107 -4.29 14.19 8.80
N ARG A 108 -5.06 13.46 9.62
CA ARG A 108 -5.81 12.28 9.16
C ARG A 108 -6.81 12.64 8.07
N GLN A 109 -7.52 13.76 8.22
CA GLN A 109 -8.50 14.23 7.27
C GLN A 109 -7.85 14.58 5.93
N HIS A 110 -6.81 15.41 5.93
CA HIS A 110 -6.10 15.82 4.72
C HIS A 110 -5.41 14.64 4.02
N VAL A 111 -4.83 13.70 4.77
CA VAL A 111 -4.26 12.47 4.19
C VAL A 111 -5.36 11.65 3.51
N HIS A 112 -6.53 11.52 4.12
CA HIS A 112 -7.65 10.80 3.51
C HIS A 112 -8.13 11.48 2.22
N GLU A 113 -8.29 12.80 2.23
CA GLU A 113 -8.67 13.60 1.06
C GLU A 113 -7.71 13.38 -0.10
N VAL A 114 -6.40 13.57 0.13
CA VAL A 114 -5.36 13.39 -0.89
C VAL A 114 -5.40 11.98 -1.49
N LEU A 115 -5.54 10.94 -0.67
CA LEU A 115 -5.56 9.56 -1.17
C LEU A 115 -6.85 9.19 -1.88
N SER A 116 -7.99 9.76 -1.46
CA SER A 116 -9.29 9.59 -2.14
C SER A 116 -9.38 10.36 -3.48
N GLY A 117 -8.61 11.44 -3.60
CA GLY A 117 -8.42 12.22 -4.82
C GLY A 117 -7.36 11.67 -5.77
N TYR A 118 -6.56 10.69 -5.33
CA TYR A 118 -5.47 10.12 -6.14
C TYR A 118 -6.00 9.52 -7.45
N GLY A 119 -5.33 9.82 -8.55
CA GLY A 119 -5.72 9.49 -9.92
C GLY A 119 -6.59 10.56 -10.60
N ARG A 120 -7.24 11.46 -9.84
CA ARG A 120 -8.06 12.57 -10.35
C ARG A 120 -7.42 13.93 -10.12
N GLU A 121 -7.06 14.22 -8.87
CA GLU A 121 -6.53 15.52 -8.44
C GLU A 121 -5.00 15.52 -8.41
N CYS A 122 -4.40 14.39 -8.02
CA CYS A 122 -2.97 14.16 -8.04
C CYS A 122 -2.67 12.78 -8.62
N ARG A 123 -1.57 12.64 -9.37
CA ARG A 123 -1.13 11.35 -9.91
C ARG A 123 0.37 11.30 -10.04
N ILE A 124 0.94 10.10 -9.98
CA ILE A 124 2.34 9.86 -10.30
C ILE A 124 2.40 9.15 -11.64
N SER A 125 3.25 9.62 -12.54
CA SER A 125 3.52 8.95 -13.81
C SER A 125 4.80 8.12 -13.66
N PHE A 126 4.67 6.80 -13.79
CA PHE A 126 5.77 5.85 -13.79
C PHE A 126 6.13 5.49 -15.23
N VAL A 127 6.56 6.51 -15.99
CA VAL A 127 7.02 6.37 -17.38
C VAL A 127 8.14 5.33 -17.46
#